data_AF-A0A959PE10-F1
#
_entry.id   AF-A0A959PE10-F1
#
_cell.length_a   1.000
_cell.length_b   1.000
_cell.length_c   1.000
_cell.angle_alpha   90.00
_cell.angle_beta   90.00
_cell.angle_gamma   90.00
#
_symmetry.space_group_name_H-M   'P 1'
#
loop_
_entity.id
_entity.type
_entity.pdbx_description
1 polymer ?
#
loop_
_entity_poly.entity_id
_entity_poly.type
_entity_poly.pdbx_seq_one_letter_code
_entity_poly.pdbx_strand_id
1 'polypeptide(L)'
;MTWIDINDQLPSNDQRVLAFIPDNKVYLPGKTLEFEIRDVIVLRFLENFYLPGTEKHEKYGPHFWQGEGNSNHFFSDVTHWMPIPTGPK
;
A
#
# COMPACT_ATOMS: atom_id res chain seq x y z
N MET A 1 1.24 0.68 -19.36
CA MET A 1 1.45 0.54 -17.91
C MET A 1 0.77 -0.75 -17.49
N THR A 2 1.46 -1.57 -16.71
CA THR A 2 1.01 -2.91 -16.34
C THR A 2 1.07 -3.03 -14.82
N TRP A 3 0.09 -3.69 -14.23
CA TRP A 3 0.10 -4.05 -12.82
C TRP A 3 1.15 -5.14 -12.57
N ILE A 4 1.93 -4.99 -11.49
CA ILE A 4 3.03 -5.88 -11.10
C ILE A 4 2.61 -6.56 -9.79
N ASP A 5 2.62 -7.90 -9.76
CA ASP A 5 2.37 -8.67 -8.55
C ASP A 5 3.49 -8.41 -7.52
N ILE A 6 3.12 -8.19 -6.26
CA ILE A 6 4.10 -7.90 -5.19
C ILE A 6 5.08 -9.06 -4.94
N ASN A 7 4.73 -10.29 -5.35
CA ASN A 7 5.60 -11.47 -5.25
C ASN A 7 6.58 -11.58 -6.44
N ASP A 8 6.26 -10.95 -7.57
CA ASP A 8 7.14 -10.93 -8.74
C ASP A 8 8.23 -9.86 -8.61
N GLN A 9 7.83 -8.65 -8.23
CA GLN A 9 8.76 -7.53 -8.06
C GLN A 9 8.21 -6.50 -7.07
N LEU A 10 9.08 -6.02 -6.18
CA LEU A 10 8.77 -4.95 -5.23
C LEU A 10 9.08 -3.56 -5.81
N PRO A 11 8.38 -2.51 -5.35
CA PRO A 11 8.82 -1.13 -5.57
C PRO A 11 10.17 -0.88 -4.89
N SER A 12 10.87 0.18 -5.31
CA SER A 12 12.03 0.67 -4.55
C SER A 12 11.60 1.24 -3.19
N ASN A 13 12.50 1.20 -2.20
CA ASN A 13 12.24 1.84 -0.92
C ASN A 13 11.88 3.33 -1.10
N ASP A 14 10.90 3.81 -0.33
CA ASP A 14 10.30 5.14 -0.39
C ASP A 14 9.60 5.50 -1.71
N GLN A 15 9.44 4.56 -2.64
CA GLN A 15 8.74 4.79 -3.89
C GLN A 15 7.23 4.97 -3.65
N ARG A 16 6.67 6.02 -4.25
CA ARG A 16 5.22 6.21 -4.35
C ARG A 16 4.68 5.46 -5.56
N VAL A 17 3.62 4.68 -5.34
CA VAL A 17 3.00 3.82 -6.34
C VAL A 17 1.48 3.95 -6.28
N LEU A 18 0.81 3.53 -7.35
CA LEU A 18 -0.59 3.12 -7.26
C LEU A 18 -0.58 1.67 -6.78
N ALA A 19 -1.22 1.41 -5.64
CA ALA A 19 -1.36 0.10 -5.05
C ALA A 19 -2.80 -0.39 -5.20
N PHE A 20 -2.95 -1.69 -5.49
CA PHE A 20 -4.23 -2.38 -5.57
C PHE A 20 -4.45 -3.24 -4.33
N ILE A 21 -5.52 -2.95 -3.60
CA ILE A 21 -5.96 -3.65 -2.39
C ILE A 21 -7.41 -4.08 -2.62
N PRO A 22 -7.71 -5.38 -2.73
CA PRO A 22 -9.08 -5.85 -2.92
C PRO A 22 -10.02 -5.38 -1.80
N ASP A 23 -11.19 -4.86 -2.17
CA ASP A 23 -12.27 -4.45 -1.25
C ASP A 23 -11.84 -3.41 -0.20
N ASN A 24 -10.86 -2.58 -0.54
CA ASN A 24 -10.31 -1.60 0.38
C ASN A 24 -11.35 -0.55 0.79
N LYS A 25 -11.61 -0.47 2.09
CA LYS A 25 -12.57 0.48 2.67
C LYS A 25 -11.90 1.80 3.01
N VAL A 26 -12.29 2.84 2.30
CA VAL A 26 -11.88 4.22 2.59
C VAL A 26 -13.01 4.91 3.33
N TYR A 27 -12.78 5.20 4.62
CA TYR A 27 -13.77 5.89 5.45
C TYR A 27 -13.87 7.36 5.06
N LEU A 28 -15.09 7.81 4.84
CA LEU A 28 -15.39 9.19 4.49
C LEU A 28 -15.22 10.09 5.71
N PRO A 29 -14.75 11.34 5.53
CA PRO A 29 -14.67 12.29 6.62
C PRO A 29 -16.05 12.53 7.26
N GLY A 30 -16.16 12.38 8.58
CA GLY A 30 -17.41 12.58 9.30
C GLY A 30 -17.53 11.71 10.55
N LYS A 31 -18.71 11.73 11.19
CA LYS A 31 -19.04 10.88 12.34
C LYS A 31 -19.90 9.66 11.99
N THR A 32 -20.25 9.50 10.71
CA THR A 32 -21.23 8.53 10.22
C THR A 32 -20.64 7.14 9.95
N LEU A 33 -19.31 6.97 10.07
CA LEU A 33 -18.58 5.72 9.74
C LEU A 33 -18.87 5.20 8.31
N GLU A 34 -19.35 6.07 7.44
CA GLU A 34 -19.57 5.77 6.03
C GLU A 34 -18.21 5.51 5.36
N PHE A 35 -18.20 4.58 4.41
CA PHE A 35 -17.02 4.26 3.63
C PHE A 35 -17.41 4.02 2.18
N GLU A 36 -16.42 4.18 1.31
CA GLU A 36 -16.48 3.72 -0.06
C GLU A 36 -15.44 2.62 -0.28
N ILE A 37 -15.71 1.73 -1.25
CA ILE A 37 -14.73 0.76 -1.72
C ILE A 37 -13.86 1.45 -2.77
N ARG A 38 -12.56 1.47 -2.52
CA ARG A 38 -11.57 2.04 -3.44
C ARG A 38 -10.35 1.15 -3.50
N ASP A 39 -10.35 0.25 -4.48
CA ASP A 39 -9.31 -0.77 -4.61
C ASP A 39 -7.95 -0.17 -4.99
N VAL A 40 -7.93 0.95 -5.72
CA VAL A 40 -6.70 1.62 -6.14
C VAL A 40 -6.46 2.88 -5.32
N ILE A 41 -5.35 2.88 -4.57
CA ILE A 41 -4.91 4.02 -3.76
C ILE A 41 -3.43 4.33 -3.96
N VAL A 42 -3.01 5.54 -3.59
CA VAL A 42 -1.59 5.89 -3.55
C VAL A 42 -0.99 5.45 -2.22
N LEU A 43 0.07 4.65 -2.29
CA LEU A 43 0.88 4.24 -1.13
C LEU A 43 2.35 4.51 -1.38
N ARG A 44 3.09 4.64 -0.28
CA ARG A 44 4.56 4.67 -0.27
C ARG A 44 5.08 3.35 0.28
N PHE A 45 5.95 2.68 -0.48
CA PHE A 45 6.55 1.41 -0.07
C PHE A 45 7.71 1.65 0.90
N LEU A 46 7.70 0.97 2.04
CA LEU A 46 8.78 1.00 3.02
C LEU A 46 9.41 -0.39 3.12
N GLU A 47 10.63 -0.50 2.62
CA GLU A 47 11.42 -1.72 2.65
C GLU A 47 11.99 -1.94 4.06
N ASN A 48 11.96 -3.19 4.55
CA ASN A 48 12.48 -3.57 5.88
C ASN A 48 12.04 -2.65 7.04
N PHE A 49 10.79 -2.19 7.00
CA PHE A 49 10.20 -1.31 8.01
C PHE A 49 10.16 -1.95 9.40
N TYR A 50 9.83 -3.24 9.50
CA TYR A 50 9.89 -3.97 10.76
C TYR A 50 11.26 -4.59 10.95
N LEU A 51 11.87 -4.40 12.12
CA LEU A 51 13.19 -4.96 12.42
C LEU A 51 13.10 -6.47 12.65
N PRO A 52 14.09 -7.26 12.17
CA PRO A 52 14.16 -8.69 12.44
C PRO A 52 14.09 -9.02 13.93
N GLY A 53 13.35 -10.07 14.29
CA GLY A 53 13.18 -10.50 15.68
C GLY A 53 12.12 -9.73 16.48
N THR A 54 11.43 -8.76 15.86
CA THR A 54 10.26 -8.12 16.48
C THR A 54 8.99 -8.92 16.19
N GLU A 55 8.03 -8.92 17.12
CA GLU A 55 6.74 -9.61 16.93
C GLU A 55 6.04 -9.19 15.62
N LYS A 56 6.13 -7.90 15.26
CA LYS A 56 5.53 -7.38 14.03
C LYS A 56 6.20 -7.91 12.77
N HIS A 57 7.52 -8.04 12.76
CA HIS A 57 8.26 -8.62 11.65
C HIS A 57 7.83 -10.07 11.41
N GLU A 58 7.74 -10.87 12.47
CA GLU A 58 7.32 -12.27 12.37
C GLU A 58 5.87 -12.43 11.92
N LYS A 59 4.99 -11.51 12.35
CA LYS A 59 3.56 -11.59 12.06
C LYS A 59 3.17 -11.01 10.69
N TYR A 60 3.77 -9.91 10.29
CA TYR A 60 3.34 -9.13 9.11
C TYR A 60 4.40 -9.08 8.00
N GLY A 61 5.55 -9.71 8.20
CA GLY A 61 6.70 -9.62 7.30
C GLY A 61 7.54 -8.35 7.53
N PRO A 62 8.61 -8.15 6.75
CA PRO A 62 9.53 -7.03 6.92
C PRO A 62 9.01 -5.70 6.36
N HIS A 63 8.17 -5.75 5.32
CA HIS A 63 7.78 -4.58 4.53
C HIS A 63 6.51 -3.92 5.04
N PHE A 64 6.29 -2.66 4.63
CA PHE A 64 5.10 -1.91 5.02
C PHE A 64 4.65 -0.94 3.94
N TRP A 65 3.34 -0.65 3.91
CA TRP A 65 2.77 0.34 3.00
C TRP A 65 2.24 1.52 3.80
N GLN A 66 2.82 2.69 3.55
CA GLN A 66 2.39 3.92 4.20
C GLN A 66 1.35 4.65 3.36
N GLY A 67 0.21 4.97 3.96
CA GLY A 67 -0.82 5.79 3.37
C GLY A 67 -0.45 7.27 3.43
N GLU A 68 -0.59 7.97 2.30
CA GLU A 68 -0.43 9.42 2.22
C GLU A 68 -1.80 10.09 2.10
N GLY A 69 -2.43 10.35 3.25
CA GLY A 69 -3.84 10.78 3.29
C GLY A 69 -4.85 9.63 3.22
N ASN A 70 -4.37 8.39 3.17
CA ASN A 70 -5.14 7.15 3.37
C ASN A 70 -4.61 6.40 4.60
N SER A 71 -5.30 5.33 5.00
CA SER A 71 -4.81 4.40 6.02
C SER A 71 -3.50 3.74 5.59
N ASN A 72 -2.70 3.34 6.57
CA ASN A 72 -1.57 2.45 6.33
C ASN A 72 -2.06 1.01 6.14
N HIS A 73 -1.25 0.21 5.46
CA HIS A 73 -1.55 -1.18 5.14
C HIS A 73 -0.39 -2.10 5.47
N PHE A 74 -0.71 -3.30 5.94
CA PHE A 74 0.29 -4.36 6.08
C PHE A 74 0.71 -4.85 4.70
N PHE A 75 1.90 -5.45 4.61
CA PHE A 75 2.43 -5.89 3.32
C PHE A 75 1.47 -6.81 2.55
N SER A 76 0.79 -7.70 3.28
CA SER A 76 -0.18 -8.67 2.75
C SER A 76 -1.47 -8.09 2.19
N ASP A 77 -1.79 -6.82 2.48
CA ASP A 77 -3.05 -6.22 2.03
C ASP A 77 -3.01 -5.86 0.54
N VAL A 78 -1.82 -5.53 0.02
CA VAL A 78 -1.60 -5.13 -1.37
C VAL A 78 -1.30 -6.37 -2.21
N THR A 79 -1.96 -6.54 -3.35
CA THR A 79 -1.66 -7.67 -4.26
C THR A 79 -0.85 -7.23 -5.47
N HIS A 80 -1.11 -6.03 -5.99
CA HIS A 80 -0.42 -5.50 -7.16
C HIS A 80 -0.09 -4.03 -6.99
N TRP A 81 0.91 -3.56 -7.73
CA TRP A 81 1.25 -2.14 -7.81
C TRP A 81 1.61 -1.72 -9.22
N MET A 82 1.61 -0.41 -9.46
CA MET A 82 2.17 0.18 -10.67
C MET A 82 2.85 1.52 -10.35
N PRO A 83 3.89 1.92 -11.09
CA PRO A 83 4.50 3.23 -10.92
C PRO A 83 3.47 4.34 -11.21
N ILE A 84 3.52 5.42 -10.44
CA ILE A 84 2.68 6.60 -10.71
C ILE A 84 3.03 7.14 -12.11
N PRO A 85 2.05 7.37 -12.99
CA PRO A 85 2.28 7.97 -14.29
C PRO A 85 3.01 9.31 -14.17
N THR A 86 3.98 9.55 -15.05
CA THR A 86 4.49 10.92 -15.20
C THR A 86 3.37 11.82 -15.68
N GLY A 87 3.25 13.01 -15.09
CA GLY A 87 2.25 14.00 -15.49
C GLY A 87 2.38 14.39 -16.98
N PRO A 88 1.34 15.03 -17.53
CA PRO A 88 1.40 15.54 -18.90
C PRO A 88 2.59 16.49 -19.06
N LYS A 89 3.24 16.41 -20.23
CA LYS A 89 4.27 17.36 -20.65
C LYS A 89 3.64 18.57 -21.32
#